data_AF-A0A2P5AAH3-F1
#
_entry.id   AF-A0A2P5AAH3-F1
#
_cell.length_a   1.000
_cell.length_b   1.000
_cell.length_c   1.000
_cell.angle_alpha   90.00
_cell.angle_beta   90.00
_cell.angle_gamma   90.00
#
_symmetry.space_group_name_H-M   'P 1'
#
loop_
_entity.id
_entity.type
_entity.pdbx_description
1 polymer ?
#
loop_
_entity_poly.entity_id
_entity_poly.type
_entity_poly.pdbx_seq_one_letter_code
_entity_poly.pdbx_strand_id
1 'polypeptide(L)'
;MNMVSILVQFVFPQPPSVLLNAMSVIYLASSAIGGLSELRGNNMPYSKFLNLTNDSQKQFLAKERKKGTTNVPSRWGMLICYTPAFLASVAMFSLFPHDSIRMLLLKSALAFHFFKRVFEVSFVHKYSSNIVLSTAIIISINYLSNTTSMVYAQYLSQGLVEPPSDLKYIGFLLFLIGISGNFYHHCLLSQLREKGEKKYKIPSGGLFGLVICPHYLFEIIEFLGFSFISQTLHALSVSIGTMLYLVGRSYATRQWYLSKQDDFPLDVKALIPYLF
;
A
#
# COMPACT_ATOMS: atom_id res chain seq x y z
N MET A 1 32.74 2.83 -3.27
CA MET A 1 31.54 3.07 -4.11
C MET A 1 30.68 4.11 -3.42
N ASN A 2 30.34 5.23 -4.07
CA ASN A 2 29.37 6.18 -3.49
C ASN A 2 27.93 5.65 -3.71
N MET A 3 26.96 6.12 -2.94
CA MET A 3 25.56 5.67 -3.00
C MET A 3 24.93 5.81 -4.41
N VAL A 4 25.32 6.85 -5.15
CA VAL A 4 24.88 7.10 -6.53
C VAL A 4 25.37 5.98 -7.47
N SER A 5 26.62 5.53 -7.30
CA SER A 5 27.22 4.45 -8.08
C SER A 5 26.57 3.09 -7.81
N ILE A 6 25.99 2.87 -6.64
CA ILE A 6 25.21 1.65 -6.34
C ILE A 6 23.84 1.73 -7.00
N LEU A 7 23.16 2.88 -6.90
CA LEU A 7 21.81 3.05 -7.43
C LEU A 7 21.76 2.80 -8.96
N VAL A 8 22.76 3.29 -9.69
CA VAL A 8 22.89 3.13 -11.15
C VAL A 8 23.13 1.67 -11.57
N GLN A 9 23.54 0.78 -10.66
CA GLN A 9 23.64 -0.66 -10.98
C GLN A 9 22.29 -1.35 -11.08
N PHE A 10 21.26 -0.80 -10.43
CA PHE A 10 19.96 -1.46 -10.26
C PHE A 10 18.77 -0.66 -10.81
N VAL A 11 18.95 0.62 -11.11
CA VAL A 11 17.88 1.53 -11.54
C VAL A 11 18.30 2.22 -12.83
N PHE A 12 17.35 2.38 -13.76
CA PHE A 12 17.55 3.19 -14.96
C PHE A 12 18.04 4.60 -14.59
N PRO A 13 18.86 5.23 -15.44
CA PRO A 13 19.17 6.64 -15.25
C PRO A 13 17.87 7.44 -15.23
N GLN A 14 17.84 8.50 -14.42
CA GLN A 14 16.64 9.33 -14.30
C GLN A 14 16.29 9.93 -15.67
N PRO A 15 15.04 9.80 -16.13
CA PRO A 15 14.60 10.47 -17.34
C PRO A 15 14.59 11.99 -17.14
N PRO A 16 14.68 12.79 -18.21
CA PRO A 16 14.68 14.25 -18.15
C PRO A 16 13.29 14.83 -17.87
N SER A 17 12.63 14.39 -16.79
CA SER A 17 11.31 14.85 -16.36
C SER A 17 11.36 15.39 -14.94
N VAL A 18 11.36 16.72 -14.81
CA VAL A 18 11.33 17.42 -13.52
C VAL A 18 10.10 17.02 -12.71
N LEU A 19 8.95 16.89 -13.37
CA LEU A 19 7.69 16.49 -12.73
C LEU A 19 7.82 15.10 -12.09
N LEU A 20 8.31 14.10 -12.83
CA LEU A 20 8.42 12.73 -12.31
C LEU A 20 9.43 12.65 -11.16
N ASN A 21 10.55 13.36 -11.27
CA ASN A 21 11.56 13.40 -10.22
C ASN A 21 11.01 14.05 -8.95
N ALA A 22 10.28 15.17 -9.08
CA ALA A 22 9.60 15.82 -7.95
C ALA A 22 8.55 14.89 -7.32
N MET A 23 7.73 14.21 -8.13
CA MET A 23 6.72 13.27 -7.64
C MET A 23 7.38 12.13 -6.84
N SER A 24 8.50 11.58 -7.30
CA SER A 24 9.23 10.51 -6.58
C SER A 24 9.63 10.93 -5.17
N VAL A 25 10.12 12.17 -5.01
CA VAL A 25 10.47 12.74 -3.70
C VAL A 25 9.23 12.99 -2.84
N ILE A 26 8.18 13.56 -3.42
CA ILE A 26 6.92 13.86 -2.73
C ILE A 26 6.27 12.57 -2.21
N TYR A 27 6.23 11.50 -3.00
CA TYR A 27 5.68 10.21 -2.59
C TYR A 27 6.44 9.59 -1.44
N LEU A 28 7.78 9.59 -1.52
CA LEU A 28 8.62 9.06 -0.45
C LEU A 28 8.43 9.86 0.84
N ALA A 29 8.48 11.20 0.76
CA ALA A 29 8.33 12.07 1.92
C ALA A 29 6.93 11.96 2.55
N SER A 30 5.87 12.03 1.74
CA SER A 30 4.49 11.93 2.24
C SER A 30 4.21 10.59 2.92
N SER A 31 4.69 9.48 2.34
CA SER A 31 4.52 8.15 2.94
C SER A 31 5.36 7.96 4.20
N ALA A 32 6.58 8.50 4.24
CA ALA A 32 7.43 8.50 5.44
C ALA A 32 6.79 9.32 6.57
N ILE A 33 6.26 10.51 6.27
CA ILE A 33 5.50 11.33 7.23
C ILE A 33 4.27 10.56 7.71
N GLY A 34 3.54 9.90 6.81
CA GLY A 34 2.41 9.03 7.16
C GLY A 34 2.82 7.91 8.11
N GLY A 35 3.89 7.17 7.80
CA GLY A 35 4.40 6.08 8.66
C GLY A 35 4.84 6.58 10.04
N LEU A 36 5.55 7.71 10.10
CA LEU A 36 5.92 8.36 11.37
C LEU A 36 4.70 8.82 12.16
N SER A 37 3.67 9.33 11.48
CA SER A 37 2.40 9.73 12.10
C SER A 37 1.71 8.53 12.76
N GLU A 38 1.65 7.38 12.07
CA GLU A 38 1.09 6.14 12.62
C GLU A 38 1.92 5.63 13.82
N LEU A 39 3.25 5.67 13.74
CA LEU A 39 4.13 5.30 14.87
C LEU A 39 3.92 6.18 16.11
N ARG A 40 3.60 7.46 15.91
CA ARG A 40 3.34 8.42 17.00
C ARG A 40 1.89 8.37 17.51
N GLY A 41 1.06 7.45 17.01
CA GLY A 41 -0.35 7.34 17.40
C GLY A 41 -1.28 8.34 16.72
N ASN A 42 -0.76 9.19 15.83
CA ASN A 42 -1.53 10.08 14.96
C ASN A 42 -2.04 9.30 13.74
N ASN A 43 -2.81 8.25 14.04
CA ASN A 43 -3.28 7.29 13.04
C ASN A 43 -4.33 7.93 12.14
N MET A 44 -4.36 7.57 10.85
CA MET A 44 -5.45 8.00 9.97
C MET A 44 -6.81 7.60 10.56
N PRO A 45 -7.86 8.44 10.41
CA PRO A 45 -9.16 8.28 11.06
C PRO A 45 -9.93 7.08 10.48
N TYR A 46 -9.48 5.90 10.84
CA TYR A 46 -10.12 4.62 10.60
C TYR A 46 -10.50 4.00 11.94
N SER A 47 -11.64 3.31 11.96
CA SER A 47 -12.46 3.06 13.15
C SER A 47 -11.80 2.34 14.33
N LYS A 48 -10.59 1.80 14.23
CA LYS A 48 -9.93 1.04 15.30
C LYS A 48 -9.15 1.91 16.28
N PHE A 49 -8.46 2.96 15.81
CA PHE A 49 -7.53 3.74 16.63
C PHE A 49 -8.16 4.96 17.32
N LEU A 50 -9.45 5.21 17.10
CA LEU A 50 -10.18 6.37 17.64
C LEU A 50 -10.20 6.44 19.17
N ASN A 51 -9.94 5.32 19.87
CA ASN A 51 -9.95 5.25 21.33
C ASN A 51 -8.55 5.42 21.97
N LEU A 52 -7.49 5.64 21.18
CA LEU A 52 -6.11 5.85 21.65
C LEU A 52 -5.64 7.31 21.49
N THR A 53 -6.52 8.22 21.09
CA THR A 53 -6.18 9.62 20.82
C THR A 53 -6.23 10.46 22.10
N ASN A 54 -5.22 11.30 22.30
CA ASN A 54 -5.17 12.31 23.36
C ASN A 54 -6.34 13.30 23.23
N ASP A 55 -6.74 13.94 24.34
CA ASP A 55 -7.93 14.82 24.36
C ASP A 55 -7.83 16.03 23.42
N SER A 56 -6.62 16.51 23.13
CA SER A 56 -6.34 17.52 22.10
C SER A 56 -6.69 17.05 20.68
N GLN A 57 -6.49 15.77 20.40
CA GLN A 57 -6.74 15.14 19.11
C GLN A 57 -8.21 14.72 18.97
N LYS A 58 -8.87 14.34 20.08
CA LYS A 58 -10.34 14.24 20.14
C LYS A 58 -11.01 15.59 19.84
N GLN A 59 -10.48 16.70 20.36
CA GLN A 59 -10.97 18.03 20.04
C GLN A 59 -10.76 18.40 18.56
N PHE A 60 -9.60 18.08 17.98
CA PHE A 60 -9.37 18.27 16.54
C PHE A 60 -10.33 17.44 15.68
N LEU A 61 -10.50 16.16 15.98
CA LEU A 61 -11.45 15.27 15.28
C LEU A 61 -12.91 15.69 15.49
N ALA A 62 -13.26 16.22 16.67
CA ALA A 62 -14.59 16.80 16.94
C ALA A 62 -14.81 18.11 16.16
N LYS A 63 -13.75 18.91 15.96
CA LYS A 63 -13.77 20.16 15.18
C LYS A 63 -13.86 19.87 13.67
N GLU A 64 -13.17 18.85 13.18
CA GLU A 64 -13.32 18.29 11.82
C GLU A 64 -14.72 17.68 11.61
N ARG A 65 -15.25 16.92 12.59
CA ARG A 65 -16.64 16.42 12.56
C ARG A 65 -17.68 17.54 12.48
N LYS A 66 -17.45 18.66 13.16
CA LYS A 66 -18.30 19.87 13.06
C LYS A 66 -18.20 20.56 11.70
N LYS A 67 -17.14 20.32 10.94
CA LYS A 67 -16.90 20.87 9.59
C LYS A 67 -17.45 19.92 8.51
N GLY A 68 -18.75 19.61 8.57
CA GLY A 68 -19.49 18.95 7.48
C GLY A 68 -18.81 17.74 6.82
N THR A 69 -18.25 16.82 7.60
CA THR A 69 -17.57 15.64 7.04
C THR A 69 -18.59 14.63 6.52
N THR A 70 -18.64 14.47 5.19
CA THR A 70 -19.48 13.46 4.54
C THR A 70 -18.88 12.08 4.75
N ASN A 71 -19.64 11.20 5.40
CA ASN A 71 -19.24 9.81 5.65
C ASN A 71 -19.98 8.90 4.69
N VAL A 72 -19.27 7.97 4.07
CA VAL A 72 -19.85 6.94 3.19
C VAL A 72 -19.59 5.55 3.76
N PRO A 73 -20.44 4.55 3.46
CA PRO A 73 -20.17 3.17 3.85
C PRO A 73 -18.78 2.74 3.37
N SER A 74 -17.98 2.07 4.23
CA SER A 74 -16.59 1.75 3.89
C SER A 74 -16.45 0.98 2.59
N ARG A 75 -17.41 0.11 2.22
CA ARG A 75 -17.39 -0.56 0.92
C ARG A 75 -17.31 0.43 -0.25
N TRP A 76 -18.19 1.43 -0.26
CA TRP A 76 -18.22 2.45 -1.32
C TRP A 76 -16.97 3.33 -1.29
N GLY A 77 -16.52 3.76 -0.11
CA GLY A 77 -15.30 4.56 -0.03
C GLY A 77 -14.05 3.79 -0.46
N MET A 78 -13.93 2.50 -0.15
CA MET A 78 -12.81 1.69 -0.65
C MET A 78 -12.91 1.45 -2.17
N LEU A 79 -14.11 1.32 -2.74
CA LEU A 79 -14.28 1.30 -4.19
C LEU A 79 -13.84 2.62 -4.83
N ILE A 80 -14.16 3.77 -4.23
CA ILE A 80 -13.67 5.08 -4.66
C ILE A 80 -12.14 5.12 -4.62
N CYS A 81 -11.50 4.58 -3.57
CA CYS A 81 -10.04 4.53 -3.48
C CYS A 81 -9.41 3.76 -4.66
N TYR A 82 -9.90 2.56 -4.99
CA TYR A 82 -9.17 1.65 -5.89
C TYR A 82 -9.61 1.70 -7.35
N THR A 83 -10.88 1.99 -7.62
CA THR A 83 -11.45 1.87 -8.98
C THR A 83 -10.78 2.80 -9.99
N PRO A 84 -10.48 4.08 -9.68
CA PRO A 84 -9.83 4.96 -10.65
C PRO A 84 -8.43 4.48 -11.06
N ALA A 85 -7.64 3.97 -10.12
CA ALA A 85 -6.33 3.39 -10.41
C ALA A 85 -6.45 2.08 -11.23
N PHE A 86 -7.45 1.24 -10.96
CA PHE A 86 -7.76 0.08 -11.78
C PHE A 86 -8.07 0.49 -13.23
N LEU A 87 -9.02 1.41 -13.44
CA LEU A 87 -9.40 1.86 -14.77
C LEU A 87 -8.22 2.51 -15.51
N ALA A 88 -7.41 3.31 -14.83
CA ALA A 88 -6.20 3.88 -15.41
C ALA A 88 -5.21 2.79 -15.83
N SER A 89 -4.93 1.81 -14.98
CA SER A 89 -4.01 0.71 -15.30
C SER A 89 -4.45 -0.10 -16.53
N VAL A 90 -5.76 -0.31 -16.72
CA VAL A 90 -6.31 -0.95 -17.92
C VAL A 90 -6.19 -0.03 -19.13
N ALA A 91 -6.51 1.26 -18.99
CA ALA A 91 -6.39 2.24 -20.08
C ALA A 91 -4.95 2.39 -20.59
N MET A 92 -3.94 2.20 -19.73
CA MET A 92 -2.52 2.23 -20.12
C MET A 92 -2.13 1.13 -21.12
N PHE A 93 -2.90 0.06 -21.26
CA PHE A 93 -2.68 -0.93 -22.33
C PHE A 93 -2.89 -0.31 -23.71
N SER A 94 -3.91 0.55 -23.85
CA SER A 94 -4.23 1.24 -25.10
C SER A 94 -3.42 2.52 -25.30
N LEU A 95 -3.16 3.28 -24.22
CA LEU A 95 -2.46 4.58 -24.31
C LEU A 95 -0.95 4.43 -24.57
N PHE A 96 -0.34 3.38 -24.04
CA PHE A 96 1.08 3.06 -24.22
C PHE A 96 1.17 1.66 -24.81
N PRO A 97 1.00 1.48 -26.13
CA PRO A 97 1.08 0.16 -26.75
C PRO A 97 2.40 -0.54 -26.43
N HIS A 98 2.40 -1.86 -26.55
CA HIS A 98 3.49 -2.69 -26.03
C HIS A 98 4.78 -2.54 -26.85
N ASP A 99 5.76 -1.83 -26.30
CA ASP A 99 7.09 -1.75 -26.94
C ASP A 99 8.12 -2.70 -26.29
N SER A 100 7.92 -3.12 -25.04
CA SER A 100 8.84 -4.01 -24.33
C SER A 100 8.15 -4.95 -23.34
N ILE A 101 8.78 -6.12 -23.09
CA ILE A 101 8.30 -7.09 -22.09
C ILE A 101 8.25 -6.48 -20.68
N ARG A 102 9.17 -5.57 -20.34
CA ARG A 102 9.19 -4.88 -19.04
C ARG A 102 7.95 -4.02 -18.84
N MET A 103 7.57 -3.25 -19.87
CA MET A 103 6.37 -2.44 -19.86
C MET A 103 5.10 -3.31 -19.76
N LEU A 104 5.06 -4.44 -20.50
CA LEU A 104 3.95 -5.39 -20.40
C LEU A 104 3.81 -5.95 -18.98
N LEU A 105 4.89 -6.46 -18.39
CA LEU A 105 4.89 -7.02 -17.04
C LEU A 105 4.44 -5.98 -16.00
N LEU A 106 4.92 -4.74 -16.10
CA LEU A 106 4.55 -3.68 -15.16
C LEU A 106 3.07 -3.33 -15.24
N LYS A 107 2.55 -3.09 -16.46
CA LYS A 107 1.12 -2.78 -16.66
C LYS A 107 0.22 -3.93 -16.21
N SER A 108 0.59 -5.17 -16.53
CA SER A 108 -0.14 -6.36 -16.09
C SER A 108 -0.15 -6.50 -14.58
N ALA A 109 1.00 -6.29 -13.92
CA ALA A 109 1.10 -6.40 -12.47
C ALA A 109 0.26 -5.32 -11.76
N LEU A 110 0.32 -4.06 -12.22
CA LEU A 110 -0.49 -2.96 -11.69
C LEU A 110 -1.99 -3.19 -11.90
N ALA A 111 -2.39 -3.62 -13.10
CA ALA A 111 -3.79 -3.91 -13.40
C ALA A 111 -4.33 -5.06 -12.56
N PHE A 112 -3.55 -6.13 -12.41
CA PHE A 112 -3.96 -7.28 -11.62
C PHE A 112 -4.02 -6.95 -10.11
N HIS A 113 -3.09 -6.14 -9.59
CA HIS A 113 -3.15 -5.61 -8.22
C HIS A 113 -4.47 -4.86 -7.96
N PHE A 114 -4.79 -3.85 -8.75
CA PHE A 114 -5.99 -3.05 -8.52
C PHE A 114 -7.28 -3.81 -8.84
N PHE A 115 -7.27 -4.71 -9.83
CA PHE A 115 -8.37 -5.65 -10.06
C PHE A 115 -8.65 -6.46 -8.80
N LYS A 116 -7.62 -7.10 -8.25
CA LYS A 116 -7.71 -7.90 -7.03
C LYS A 116 -8.22 -7.05 -5.86
N ARG A 117 -7.77 -5.80 -5.71
CA ARG A 117 -8.28 -4.90 -4.66
C ARG A 117 -9.78 -4.60 -4.81
N VAL A 118 -10.24 -4.28 -6.02
CA VAL A 118 -11.67 -4.05 -6.32
C VAL A 118 -12.49 -5.33 -6.08
N PHE A 119 -11.95 -6.48 -6.47
CA PHE A 119 -12.56 -7.79 -6.24
C PHE A 119 -12.71 -8.07 -4.73
N GLU A 120 -11.67 -7.85 -3.93
CA GLU A 120 -11.73 -8.06 -2.49
C GLU A 120 -12.75 -7.16 -1.80
N VAL A 121 -12.82 -5.87 -2.17
CA VAL A 121 -13.81 -4.94 -1.60
C VAL A 121 -15.24 -5.42 -1.88
N SER A 122 -15.46 -5.96 -3.09
CA SER A 122 -16.78 -6.42 -3.54
C SER A 122 -17.18 -7.74 -2.89
N PHE A 123 -16.26 -8.71 -2.80
CA PHE A 123 -16.60 -10.11 -2.53
C PHE A 123 -15.96 -10.70 -1.27
N VAL A 124 -14.84 -10.15 -0.78
CA VAL A 124 -14.08 -10.74 0.35
C VAL A 124 -14.30 -9.93 1.64
N HIS A 125 -14.11 -8.61 1.59
CA HIS A 125 -14.07 -7.78 2.78
C HIS A 125 -15.45 -7.60 3.43
N LYS A 126 -15.46 -7.76 4.76
CA LYS A 126 -16.62 -7.51 5.64
C LYS A 126 -16.41 -6.21 6.43
N TYR A 127 -17.01 -5.14 5.94
CA TYR A 127 -16.94 -3.82 6.56
C TYR A 127 -17.97 -3.64 7.66
N SER A 128 -17.60 -2.90 8.71
CA SER A 128 -18.47 -2.59 9.87
C SER A 128 -18.49 -1.10 10.21
N SER A 129 -17.86 -0.27 9.38
CA SER A 129 -17.60 1.15 9.62
C SER A 129 -17.89 1.98 8.38
N ASN A 130 -17.83 3.30 8.56
CA ASN A 130 -17.82 4.28 7.48
C ASN A 130 -16.42 4.86 7.32
N ILE A 131 -16.19 5.49 6.17
CA ILE A 131 -14.97 6.23 5.84
C ILE A 131 -15.36 7.67 5.46
N VAL A 132 -14.51 8.62 5.81
CA VAL A 132 -14.67 10.03 5.42
C VAL A 132 -14.41 10.14 3.91
N LEU A 133 -15.34 10.75 3.18
CA LEU A 133 -15.29 10.81 1.71
C LEU A 133 -14.04 11.54 1.20
N SER A 134 -13.63 12.63 1.84
CA SER A 134 -12.42 13.37 1.46
C SER A 134 -11.16 12.51 1.57
N THR A 135 -11.06 11.68 2.61
CA THR A 135 -9.96 10.71 2.75
C THR A 135 -9.97 9.70 1.61
N ALA A 136 -11.13 9.18 1.23
CA ALA A 136 -11.25 8.25 0.10
C ALA A 136 -10.81 8.89 -1.23
N ILE A 137 -11.20 10.14 -1.47
CA ILE A 137 -10.80 10.90 -2.67
C ILE A 137 -9.30 11.15 -2.69
N ILE A 138 -8.69 11.56 -1.58
CA ILE A 138 -7.24 11.79 -1.49
C ILE A 138 -6.46 10.51 -1.79
N ILE A 139 -6.88 9.38 -1.20
CA ILE A 139 -6.27 8.07 -1.46
C ILE A 139 -6.45 7.68 -2.92
N SER A 140 -7.63 7.89 -3.49
CA SER A 140 -7.90 7.63 -4.90
C SER A 140 -6.98 8.41 -5.83
N ILE A 141 -6.79 9.71 -5.58
CA ILE A 141 -5.90 10.56 -6.38
C ILE A 141 -4.46 10.07 -6.27
N ASN A 142 -4.04 9.70 -5.05
CA ASN A 142 -2.69 9.17 -4.80
C ASN A 142 -2.44 7.86 -5.56
N TYR A 143 -3.37 6.89 -5.49
CA TYR A 143 -3.23 5.62 -6.22
C TYR A 143 -3.28 5.81 -7.74
N LEU A 144 -4.17 6.68 -8.24
CA LEU A 144 -4.25 7.01 -9.66
C LEU A 144 -2.94 7.63 -10.16
N SER A 145 -2.44 8.63 -9.44
CA SER A 145 -1.23 9.36 -9.81
C SER A 145 0.00 8.45 -9.74
N ASN A 146 0.13 7.62 -8.70
CA ASN A 146 1.23 6.68 -8.57
C ASN A 146 1.25 5.65 -9.72
N THR A 147 0.11 5.02 -9.98
CA THR A 147 -0.05 4.03 -11.06
C THR A 147 0.36 4.61 -12.41
N THR A 148 -0.15 5.81 -12.72
CA THR A 148 0.15 6.50 -13.98
C THR A 148 1.62 6.91 -14.05
N SER A 149 2.19 7.40 -12.94
CA SER A 149 3.59 7.84 -12.87
C SER A 149 4.57 6.67 -13.00
N MET A 150 4.27 5.49 -12.47
CA MET A 150 5.11 4.29 -12.64
C MET A 150 5.17 3.85 -14.11
N VAL A 151 4.02 3.81 -14.81
CA VAL A 151 3.98 3.49 -16.24
C VAL A 151 4.67 4.57 -17.06
N TYR A 152 4.41 5.84 -16.76
CA TYR A 152 5.05 6.96 -17.45
C TYR A 152 6.56 7.01 -17.24
N ALA A 153 7.04 6.70 -16.03
CA ALA A 153 8.46 6.54 -15.74
C ALA A 153 9.09 5.47 -16.63
N GLN A 154 8.43 4.31 -16.73
CA GLN A 154 8.90 3.21 -17.55
C GLN A 154 8.90 3.55 -19.05
N TYR A 155 7.94 4.34 -19.50
CA TYR A 155 7.86 4.83 -20.88
C TYR A 155 9.03 5.77 -21.19
N LEU A 156 9.30 6.74 -20.32
CA LEU A 156 10.43 7.66 -20.48
C LEU A 156 11.81 6.98 -20.38
N SER A 157 11.87 5.78 -19.78
CA SER A 157 13.10 4.98 -19.72
C SER A 157 13.38 4.21 -21.00
N GLN A 158 12.47 4.17 -21.97
CA GLN A 158 12.72 3.53 -23.27
C GLN A 158 13.87 4.24 -24.01
N GLY A 159 14.83 3.46 -24.51
CA GLY A 159 16.01 3.99 -25.20
C GLY A 159 17.12 4.52 -24.29
N LEU A 160 16.92 4.54 -22.96
CA LEU A 160 18.00 4.77 -22.02
C LEU A 160 18.86 3.52 -21.86
N VAL A 161 20.09 3.70 -21.37
CA VAL A 161 20.99 2.60 -21.02
C VAL A 161 20.33 1.74 -19.93
N GLU A 162 20.15 0.46 -20.22
CA GLU A 162 19.59 -0.48 -19.25
C GLU A 162 20.55 -0.71 -18.06
N PRO A 163 20.02 -0.91 -16.84
CA PRO A 163 20.84 -1.29 -15.70
C PRO A 163 21.60 -2.60 -15.97
N PRO A 164 22.86 -2.75 -15.52
CA PRO A 164 23.63 -3.97 -15.73
C PRO A 164 22.95 -5.24 -15.21
N SER A 165 22.18 -5.12 -14.12
CA SER A 165 21.40 -6.22 -13.55
C SER A 165 19.94 -6.10 -13.97
N ASP A 166 19.46 -7.01 -14.80
CA ASP A 166 18.06 -7.05 -15.19
C ASP A 166 17.22 -7.83 -14.17
N LEU A 167 16.40 -7.10 -13.41
CA LEU A 167 15.62 -7.64 -12.31
C LEU A 167 14.17 -7.95 -12.68
N LYS A 168 13.74 -7.77 -13.93
CA LYS A 168 12.30 -7.77 -14.27
C LYS A 168 11.58 -9.07 -13.93
N TYR A 169 12.22 -10.21 -14.14
CA TYR A 169 11.63 -11.52 -13.85
C TYR A 169 11.63 -11.84 -12.36
N ILE A 170 12.67 -11.41 -11.64
CA ILE A 170 12.71 -11.50 -10.16
C ILE A 170 11.60 -10.63 -9.59
N GLY A 171 11.44 -9.41 -10.09
CA GLY A 171 10.37 -8.51 -9.69
C GLY A 171 8.99 -9.08 -9.97
N PHE A 172 8.80 -9.73 -11.11
CA PHE A 172 7.53 -10.41 -11.41
C PHE A 172 7.26 -11.58 -10.47
N LEU A 173 8.28 -12.37 -10.12
CA LEU A 173 8.14 -13.43 -9.11
C LEU A 173 7.77 -12.87 -7.73
N LEU A 174 8.44 -11.79 -7.30
CA LEU A 174 8.12 -11.09 -6.04
C LEU A 174 6.69 -10.56 -6.05
N PHE A 175 6.24 -9.99 -7.18
CA PHE A 175 4.86 -9.56 -7.36
C PHE A 175 3.87 -10.72 -7.17
N LEU A 176 4.11 -11.87 -7.81
CA LEU A 176 3.25 -13.05 -7.67
C LEU A 176 3.18 -13.58 -6.23
N ILE A 177 4.32 -13.62 -5.54
CA ILE A 177 4.39 -14.00 -4.12
C ILE A 177 3.62 -13.00 -3.26
N GLY A 178 3.87 -11.70 -3.47
CA GLY A 178 3.25 -10.60 -2.74
C GLY A 178 1.73 -10.59 -2.89
N ILE A 179 1.22 -10.61 -4.13
CA ILE A 179 -0.22 -10.54 -4.37
C ILE A 179 -0.96 -11.78 -3.84
N SER A 180 -0.37 -12.97 -3.99
CA SER A 180 -0.97 -14.23 -3.52
C SER A 180 -1.01 -14.28 -2.00
N GLY A 181 0.10 -13.96 -1.34
CA GLY A 181 0.17 -13.93 0.12
C GLY A 181 -0.73 -12.84 0.71
N ASN A 182 -0.82 -11.67 0.08
CA ASN A 182 -1.72 -10.61 0.52
C ASN A 182 -3.20 -11.04 0.42
N PHE A 183 -3.61 -11.58 -0.73
CA PHE A 183 -4.98 -12.08 -0.94
C PHE A 183 -5.36 -13.19 0.04
N TYR A 184 -4.47 -14.17 0.23
CA TYR A 184 -4.69 -15.28 1.17
C TYR A 184 -4.97 -14.77 2.59
N HIS A 185 -4.17 -13.83 3.10
CA HIS A 185 -4.35 -13.29 4.44
C HIS A 185 -5.58 -12.38 4.56
N HIS A 186 -6.02 -11.70 3.50
CA HIS A 186 -7.31 -11.02 3.49
C HIS A 186 -8.49 -11.99 3.53
N CYS A 187 -8.40 -13.13 2.85
CA CYS A 187 -9.41 -14.18 2.94
C CYS A 187 -9.53 -14.69 4.38
N LEU A 188 -8.41 -14.97 5.06
CA LEU A 188 -8.42 -15.34 6.48
C LEU A 188 -9.05 -14.24 7.36
N LEU A 189 -8.69 -12.97 7.16
CA LEU A 189 -9.29 -11.85 7.91
C LEU A 189 -10.80 -11.74 7.69
N SER A 190 -11.29 -12.06 6.50
CA SER A 190 -12.73 -12.05 6.20
C SER A 190 -13.51 -13.13 6.95
N GLN A 191 -12.85 -14.24 7.29
CA GLN A 191 -13.46 -15.37 8.00
C GLN A 191 -13.58 -15.09 9.50
N LEU A 192 -12.78 -14.17 10.06
CA LEU A 192 -12.85 -13.80 11.48
C LEU A 192 -14.18 -13.14 11.89
N ARG A 193 -14.95 -12.62 10.94
CA ARG A 193 -16.20 -11.91 11.22
C ARG A 193 -17.39 -12.67 10.67
N GLU A 194 -18.35 -12.99 11.53
CA GLU A 194 -19.69 -13.32 11.06
C GLU A 194 -20.44 -12.05 10.62
N LYS A 195 -21.47 -12.20 9.77
CA LYS A 195 -22.25 -11.05 9.27
C LYS A 195 -22.89 -10.33 10.46
N GLY A 196 -22.49 -9.07 10.70
CA GLY A 196 -23.04 -8.22 11.76
C GLY A 196 -22.22 -8.19 13.06
N GLU A 197 -21.19 -9.03 13.20
CA GLU A 197 -20.36 -9.05 14.40
C GLU A 197 -19.38 -7.86 14.45
N LYS A 198 -19.36 -7.14 15.59
CA LYS A 198 -18.49 -5.98 15.81
C LYS A 198 -17.29 -6.27 16.74
N LYS A 199 -17.23 -7.45 17.36
CA LYS A 199 -16.14 -7.81 18.29
C LYS A 199 -14.85 -8.05 17.51
N TYR A 200 -13.73 -7.56 18.04
CA TYR A 200 -12.41 -7.84 17.48
C TYR A 200 -11.92 -9.20 17.98
N LYS A 201 -11.51 -10.06 17.05
CA LYS A 201 -10.90 -11.37 17.32
C LYS A 201 -9.43 -11.33 16.93
N ILE A 202 -8.61 -12.11 17.63
CA ILE A 202 -7.20 -12.31 17.26
C ILE A 202 -7.19 -13.10 15.94
N PRO A 203 -6.56 -12.57 14.88
CA PRO A 203 -6.38 -13.31 13.64
C PRO A 203 -5.55 -14.57 13.85
N SER A 204 -5.91 -15.67 13.18
CA SER A 204 -5.16 -16.93 13.20
C SER A 204 -5.09 -17.55 11.79
N GLY A 205 -4.21 -18.54 11.61
CA GLY A 205 -3.93 -19.16 10.32
C GLY A 205 -2.87 -18.41 9.49
N GLY A 206 -2.26 -19.11 8.53
CA GLY A 206 -1.18 -18.55 7.73
C GLY A 206 -0.02 -18.02 8.60
N LEU A 207 0.46 -16.82 8.30
CA LEU A 207 1.51 -16.15 9.07
C LEU A 207 1.01 -15.34 10.27
N PHE A 208 -0.30 -15.36 10.60
CA PHE A 208 -0.82 -14.62 11.75
C PHE A 208 -0.28 -15.11 13.10
N GLY A 209 0.23 -16.35 13.17
CA GLY A 209 0.94 -16.86 14.34
C GLY A 209 2.36 -16.30 14.51
N LEU A 210 2.92 -15.63 13.50
CA LEU A 210 4.26 -15.03 13.56
C LEU A 210 4.21 -13.51 13.59
N VAL A 211 3.30 -12.90 12.82
CA VAL A 211 3.18 -11.44 12.68
C VAL A 211 1.72 -11.01 12.67
N ILE A 212 1.41 -9.82 13.20
CA ILE A 212 0.02 -9.35 13.33
C ILE A 212 -0.59 -8.86 12.01
N CYS A 213 0.23 -8.37 11.07
CA CYS A 213 -0.22 -7.92 9.74
C CYS A 213 0.58 -8.56 8.60
N PRO A 214 0.47 -9.88 8.39
CA PRO A 214 1.14 -10.56 7.27
C PRO A 214 0.68 -10.05 5.91
N HIS A 215 -0.58 -9.61 5.78
CA HIS A 215 -1.08 -8.95 4.57
C HIS A 215 -0.25 -7.70 4.22
N TYR A 216 0.15 -6.88 5.20
CA TYR A 216 1.03 -5.75 4.96
C TYR A 216 2.44 -6.19 4.54
N LEU A 217 2.98 -7.26 5.13
CA LEU A 217 4.28 -7.80 4.72
C LEU A 217 4.27 -8.19 3.24
N PHE A 218 3.24 -8.92 2.81
CA PHE A 218 3.10 -9.35 1.43
C PHE A 218 2.81 -8.19 0.47
N GLU A 219 2.12 -7.14 0.91
CA GLU A 219 1.96 -5.91 0.12
C GLU A 219 3.30 -5.19 -0.08
N ILE A 220 4.18 -5.18 0.91
CA ILE A 220 5.54 -4.64 0.74
C ILE A 220 6.33 -5.44 -0.30
N ILE A 221 6.26 -6.77 -0.23
CA ILE A 221 6.90 -7.67 -1.21
C ILE A 221 6.35 -7.40 -2.63
N GLU A 222 5.05 -7.17 -2.75
CA GLU A 222 4.38 -6.84 -4.01
C GLU A 222 4.91 -5.53 -4.61
N PHE A 223 5.03 -4.47 -3.79
CA PHE A 223 5.56 -3.18 -4.23
C PHE A 223 7.05 -3.22 -4.56
N LEU A 224 7.84 -4.03 -3.85
CA LEU A 224 9.23 -4.34 -4.23
C LEU A 224 9.27 -5.03 -5.59
N GLY A 225 8.31 -5.92 -5.86
CA GLY A 225 8.10 -6.53 -7.16
C GLY A 225 7.93 -5.48 -8.27
N PHE A 226 7.05 -4.49 -8.08
CA PHE A 226 6.90 -3.40 -9.06
C PHE A 226 8.20 -2.61 -9.27
N SER A 227 8.93 -2.31 -8.20
CA SER A 227 10.23 -1.62 -8.28
C SER A 227 11.27 -2.43 -9.04
N PHE A 228 11.28 -3.74 -8.92
CA PHE A 228 12.23 -4.63 -9.62
C PHE A 228 11.80 -4.87 -11.06
N ILE A 229 10.50 -4.85 -11.36
CA ILE A 229 10.00 -4.88 -12.74
C ILE A 229 10.41 -3.59 -13.45
N SER A 230 10.09 -2.42 -12.91
CA SER A 230 10.36 -1.16 -13.61
C SER A 230 11.84 -0.77 -13.56
N GLN A 231 12.52 -1.04 -12.44
CA GLN A 231 13.85 -0.50 -12.14
C GLN A 231 13.90 1.02 -12.32
N THR A 232 12.83 1.73 -11.98
CA THR A 232 12.76 3.20 -12.03
C THR A 232 12.86 3.79 -10.63
N LEU A 233 13.48 4.96 -10.49
CA LEU A 233 13.60 5.62 -9.19
C LEU A 233 12.22 5.90 -8.58
N HIS A 234 11.24 6.26 -9.41
CA HIS A 234 9.88 6.50 -8.95
C HIS A 234 9.29 5.27 -8.26
N ALA A 235 9.39 4.09 -8.89
CA ALA A 235 8.87 2.86 -8.30
C ALA A 235 9.61 2.44 -7.03
N LEU A 236 10.93 2.67 -6.97
CA LEU A 236 11.72 2.45 -5.76
C LEU A 236 11.28 3.37 -4.61
N SER A 237 11.10 4.66 -4.88
CA SER A 237 10.60 5.64 -3.92
C SER A 237 9.23 5.26 -3.39
N VAL A 238 8.33 4.83 -4.27
CA VAL A 238 6.99 4.36 -3.93
C VAL A 238 7.07 3.09 -3.07
N SER A 239 7.90 2.12 -3.43
CA SER A 239 8.06 0.88 -2.66
C SER A 239 8.59 1.14 -1.24
N ILE A 240 9.60 2.01 -1.10
CA ILE A 240 10.14 2.41 0.21
C ILE A 240 9.08 3.19 0.99
N GLY A 241 8.35 4.10 0.35
CA GLY A 241 7.26 4.85 0.96
C GLY A 241 6.18 3.93 1.54
N THR A 242 5.69 3.00 0.72
CA THR A 242 4.71 1.97 1.12
C THR A 242 5.23 1.15 2.30
N MET A 243 6.51 0.72 2.27
CA MET A 243 7.13 0.00 3.38
C MET A 243 7.11 0.80 4.68
N LEU A 244 7.55 2.06 4.65
CA LEU A 244 7.58 2.92 5.84
C LEU A 244 6.18 3.14 6.43
N TYR A 245 5.19 3.38 5.55
CA TYR A 245 3.81 3.54 5.97
C TYR A 245 3.27 2.27 6.63
N LEU A 246 3.41 1.11 5.96
CA LEU A 246 2.86 -0.15 6.42
C LEU A 246 3.57 -0.69 7.66
N VAL A 247 4.89 -0.48 7.81
CA VAL A 247 5.64 -0.74 9.06
C VAL A 247 5.02 0.04 10.22
N GLY A 248 4.78 1.34 10.05
CA GLY A 248 4.14 2.17 11.08
C GLY A 248 2.74 1.67 11.44
N ARG A 249 1.93 1.31 10.42
CA ARG A 249 0.59 0.74 10.61
C ARG A 249 0.61 -0.60 11.33
N SER A 250 1.56 -1.46 11.01
CA SER A 250 1.72 -2.77 11.63
C SER A 250 2.04 -2.64 13.11
N TYR A 251 2.98 -1.75 13.43
CA TYR A 251 3.34 -1.44 14.80
C TYR A 251 2.14 -0.89 15.60
N ALA A 252 1.47 0.13 15.07
CA ALA A 252 0.28 0.70 15.72
C ALA A 252 -0.82 -0.36 15.94
N THR A 253 -1.02 -1.26 14.98
CA THR A 253 -1.97 -2.37 15.09
C THR A 253 -1.59 -3.33 16.22
N ARG A 254 -0.31 -3.70 16.32
CA ARG A 254 0.18 -4.54 17.42
C ARG A 254 -0.04 -3.89 18.78
N GLN A 255 0.34 -2.62 18.92
CA GLN A 255 0.14 -1.88 20.18
C GLN A 255 -1.33 -1.79 20.56
N TRP A 256 -2.22 -1.61 19.58
CA TRP A 256 -3.65 -1.60 19.83
C TRP A 256 -4.16 -2.95 20.37
N TYR A 257 -3.72 -4.08 19.81
CA TYR A 257 -4.10 -5.41 20.32
C TYR A 257 -3.57 -5.64 21.74
N LEU A 258 -2.30 -5.34 22.00
CA LEU A 258 -1.71 -5.42 23.35
C LEU A 258 -2.47 -4.59 24.39
N SER A 259 -3.00 -3.42 24.00
CA SER A 259 -3.75 -2.55 24.91
C SER A 259 -5.22 -2.96 25.14
N LYS A 260 -5.76 -3.90 24.33
CA LYS A 260 -7.19 -4.23 24.31
C LYS A 260 -7.52 -5.67 24.63
N GLN A 261 -6.54 -6.57 24.54
CA GLN A 261 -6.75 -7.99 24.74
C GLN A 261 -5.66 -8.53 25.67
N ASP A 262 -6.06 -8.84 26.89
CA ASP A 262 -5.16 -9.35 27.94
C ASP A 262 -4.48 -10.67 27.51
N ASP A 263 -5.16 -11.47 26.68
CA ASP A 263 -4.68 -12.76 26.17
C ASP A 263 -3.90 -12.66 24.83
N PHE A 264 -3.47 -11.47 24.39
CA PHE A 264 -2.75 -11.34 23.12
C PHE A 264 -1.32 -11.93 23.21
N PRO A 265 -0.91 -12.85 22.30
CA PRO A 265 0.41 -13.48 22.35
C PRO A 265 1.55 -12.48 22.13
N LEU A 266 2.48 -12.40 23.08
CA LEU A 266 3.60 -11.43 23.07
C LEU A 266 4.66 -11.73 22.01
N ASP A 267 4.76 -13.01 21.66
CA ASP A 267 5.65 -13.61 20.67
C ASP A 267 5.27 -13.25 19.23
N VAL A 268 3.99 -12.90 18.98
CA VAL A 268 3.56 -12.36 17.68
C VAL A 268 4.18 -10.98 17.45
N LYS A 269 4.91 -10.87 16.34
CA LYS A 269 5.65 -9.68 15.93
C LYS A 269 4.77 -8.70 15.14
N ALA A 270 5.25 -7.48 14.92
CA ALA A 270 4.51 -6.45 14.20
C ALA A 270 4.37 -6.82 12.71
N LEU A 271 5.46 -7.15 12.03
CA LEU A 271 5.49 -7.28 10.57
C LEU A 271 6.54 -8.28 10.03
N ILE A 272 7.75 -8.31 10.59
CA ILE A 272 8.84 -9.17 10.13
C ILE A 272 8.94 -10.38 11.06
N PRO A 273 8.71 -11.61 10.56
CA PRO A 273 8.76 -12.81 11.38
C PRO A 273 10.05 -12.89 12.20
N TYR A 274 9.91 -13.20 13.48
CA TYR A 274 10.99 -13.36 14.46
C TYR A 274 11.82 -12.10 14.78
N LEU A 275 11.64 -10.99 14.06
CA LEU A 275 12.46 -9.78 14.21
C LEU A 275 11.66 -8.58 14.74
N PHE A 276 10.63 -8.15 14.02
CA PHE A 276 9.94 -6.88 14.27
C PHE A 276 8.44 -7.03 14.23
#